data_AF-A0A3R7TER6-F1
#
_entry.id   AF-A0A3R7TER6-F1
#
_cell.length_a   1.000
_cell.length_b   1.000
_cell.length_c   1.000
_cell.angle_alpha   90.00
_cell.angle_beta   90.00
_cell.angle_gamma   90.00
#
_symmetry.space_group_name_H-M   'P 1'
#
loop_
_entity.id
_entity.type
_entity.pdbx_description
1 polymer ?
#
loop_
_entity_poly.entity_id
_entity_poly.type
_entity_poly.pdbx_seq_one_letter_code
_entity_poly.pdbx_strand_id
1 'polypeptide(L)' 'LSATRQWFLGLHTASLPQNLTQAQRDAFGAHTYRRIDDPHGPAIHTDWLS' A
#
# COMPACT_ATOMS: atom_id res chain seq x y z
N LEU A 1 21.91 12.61 -7.98
CA LEU A 1 22.06 12.18 -6.57
C LEU A 1 20.72 11.96 -5.84
N SER A 2 19.71 12.84 -5.99
CA SER A 2 18.44 12.74 -5.25
C SER A 2 17.71 11.39 -5.40
N ALA A 3 17.48 10.94 -6.64
CA ALA A 3 16.76 9.70 -6.93
C ALA A 3 17.50 8.45 -6.40
N THR A 4 18.84 8.37 -6.57
CA THR A 4 19.65 7.25 -6.08
C THR A 4 19.56 7.11 -4.55
N ARG A 5 19.54 8.24 -3.83
CA ARG A 5 19.40 8.25 -2.36
C ARG A 5 18.01 7.78 -1.93
N GLN A 6 16.94 8.26 -2.58
CA GLN A 6 15.59 7.81 -2.28
C GLN A 6 15.39 6.33 -2.58
N TRP A 7 15.96 5.83 -3.68
CA TRP A 7 15.93 4.42 -4.02
C TRP A 7 16.65 3.57 -2.95
N PHE A 8 17.86 3.97 -2.54
CA PHE A 8 18.62 3.25 -1.52
C PHE A 8 17.88 3.22 -0.17
N LEU A 9 17.33 4.37 0.26
CA LEU A 9 16.51 4.42 1.47
C LEU A 9 15.27 3.53 1.33
N GLY A 10 14.63 3.52 0.16
CA GLY A 10 13.48 2.68 -0.14
C GLY A 10 13.77 1.19 0.04
N LEU A 11 14.93 0.71 -0.42
CA LEU A 11 15.32 -0.70 -0.26
C LEU A 11 15.51 -1.13 1.20
N HIS A 12 15.94 -0.20 2.07
CA HIS A 12 16.21 -0.49 3.47
C HIS A 12 15.06 -0.11 4.41
N THR A 13 13.94 0.36 3.88
CA THR A 13 12.78 0.76 4.68
C THR A 13 11.78 -0.40 4.73
N ALA A 14 11.54 -0.94 5.93
CA ALA A 14 10.62 -2.06 6.14
C ALA A 14 9.14 -1.70 5.85
N SER A 15 8.76 -0.43 5.96
CA SER A 15 7.40 0.05 5.71
C SER A 15 7.41 1.35 4.93
N LEU A 16 6.90 1.28 3.71
CA LEU A 16 6.87 2.39 2.76
C LEU A 16 5.40 2.83 2.54
N PRO A 17 5.18 4.06 2.04
CA PRO A 17 3.84 4.65 1.96
C PRO A 17 2.96 4.08 0.83
N GLN A 18 3.28 2.92 0.23
CA GLN A 18 2.44 2.30 -0.82
C GLN A 18 1.10 1.80 -0.26
N ASN A 19 0.94 1.69 1.06
CA ASN A 19 -0.36 1.46 1.69
C ASN A 19 -1.39 2.52 1.27
N LEU A 20 -0.99 3.79 1.19
CA LEU A 20 -1.86 4.87 0.73
C LEU A 20 -2.24 4.69 -0.73
N THR A 21 -1.31 4.28 -1.58
CA THR A 21 -1.59 3.99 -2.99
C THR A 21 -2.56 2.82 -3.14
N GLN A 22 -2.42 1.76 -2.32
CA GLN A 22 -3.38 0.65 -2.32
C GLN A 22 -4.77 1.10 -1.85
N ALA A 23 -4.85 1.91 -0.79
CA ALA A 23 -6.10 2.51 -0.33
C ALA A 23 -6.77 3.37 -1.43
N GLN A 24 -6.00 4.22 -2.12
CA GLN A 24 -6.50 5.01 -3.24
C GLN A 24 -7.02 4.14 -4.40
N ARG A 25 -6.28 3.08 -4.76
CA ARG A 25 -6.71 2.14 -5.81
C ARG A 25 -8.01 1.44 -5.45
N ASP A 26 -8.20 1.11 -4.18
CA ASP A 26 -9.41 0.49 -3.67
C ASP A 26 -10.58 1.48 -3.64
N ALA A 27 -10.37 2.68 -3.09
CA ALA A 27 -11.39 3.72 -2.99
C ALA A 27 -11.94 4.19 -4.35
N PHE A 28 -11.08 4.34 -5.35
CA PHE A 28 -11.49 4.84 -6.67
C PHE A 28 -11.74 3.75 -7.72
N GLY A 29 -11.45 2.48 -7.41
CA GLY A 29 -11.44 1.42 -8.41
C GLY A 29 -11.72 0.01 -7.92
N ALA A 30 -12.13 -0.18 -6.66
CA ALA A 30 -12.44 -1.48 -6.07
C ALA A 30 -11.34 -2.54 -6.27
N HIS A 31 -10.07 -2.09 -6.32
CA HIS A 31 -8.94 -2.94 -6.65
C HIS A 31 -8.48 -3.85 -5.51
N THR A 32 -9.09 -3.75 -4.33
CA THR A 32 -8.77 -4.51 -3.12
C THR A 32 -7.35 -4.30 -2.59
N TYR A 33 -7.11 -4.65 -1.33
CA TYR A 33 -5.79 -4.68 -0.70
C TYR A 33 -5.70 -5.78 0.36
N ARG A 34 -4.49 -6.13 0.82
CA ARG A 34 -4.28 -7.03 1.98
C ARG A 34 -3.93 -6.24 3.23
N ARG A 35 -4.37 -6.75 4.37
CA ARG A 35 -4.00 -6.19 5.67
C ARG A 35 -2.67 -6.76 6.15
N ILE A 36 -1.93 -5.95 6.90
CA ILE A 36 -0.62 -6.36 7.45
C ILE A 36 -0.74 -7.29 8.65
N ASP A 37 -1.88 -7.24 9.36
CA ASP A 37 -2.19 -8.09 10.50
C ASP A 37 -2.81 -9.43 10.08
N ASP A 38 -3.14 -9.59 8.80
CA ASP A 38 -3.56 -10.85 8.20
C ASP A 38 -2.85 -11.08 6.85
N PRO A 39 -1.54 -11.37 6.86
CA PRO A 39 -0.72 -11.46 5.65
C PRO A 39 -1.12 -12.62 4.72
N HIS A 40 -1.78 -13.64 5.26
CA HIS A 40 -2.28 -14.80 4.51
C HIS A 40 -3.78 -14.73 4.21
N GLY A 41 -4.45 -13.68 4.67
CA GLY A 41 -5.85 -13.43 4.43
C GLY A 41 -6.19 -13.08 2.97
N PRO A 42 -7.49 -13.03 2.65
CA PRO A 42 -7.96 -12.60 1.35
C PRO A 42 -7.66 -11.12 1.12
N ALA A 43 -7.59 -10.72 -0.15
CA ALA A 43 -7.65 -9.31 -0.50
C ALA A 43 -9.09 -8.80 -0.28
N ILE A 44 -9.23 -7.63 0.33
CA ILE A 44 -10.53 -7.05 0.71
C ILE A 44 -10.76 -5.74 -0.03
N HIS A 45 -12.02 -5.49 -0.39
CA HIS A 45 -12.50 -4.15 -0.76
C HIS A 45 -13.09 -3.50 0.50
N THR A 46 -12.77 -2.23 0.74
CA THR A 46 -13.39 -1.43 1.79
C THR A 46 -14.44 -0.52 1.17
N ASP A 47 -15.61 -0.40 1.80
CA ASP A 47 -16.53 0.67 1.47
C ASP A 47 -16.08 1.94 2.22
N TRP A 48 -15.70 2.97 1.45
CA TRP A 48 -15.00 4.15 1.97
C TRP A 48 -15.93 5.31 2.31
N LEU A 49 -17.18 5.28 1.85
CA LEU A 49 -18.13 6.40 1.96
C LEU A 49 -19.37 6.06 2.79
N SER A 50 -19.46 4.85 3.33
CA SER A 50 -20.58 4.45 4.21
C SER A 50 -20.63 5.21 5.52
#